data_AF-A0A7W8HJC1-F1
#
_entry.id   AF-A0A7W8HJC1-F1
#
_cell.length_a   1.000
_cell.length_b   1.000
_cell.length_c   1.000
_cell.angle_alpha   90.00
_cell.angle_beta   90.00
_cell.angle_gamma   90.00
#
_symmetry.space_group_name_H-M   'P 1'
#
loop_
_entity.id
_entity.type
_entity.pdbx_description
1 polymer ?
#
loop_
_entity_poly.entity_id
_entity_poly.type
_entity_poly.pdbx_seq_one_letter_code
_entity_poly.pdbx_strand_id
1 'polypeptide(L)' 'MTYQIRELLLANGDSPFGEWFGSLEAVAAAKVRVAVSRMEQGNLSNVEWFRGIGAQKGAK' A
#
# COMPACT_ATOMS: atom_id res chain seq x y z
N MET A 1 -8.39 -4.60 14.79
CA MET A 1 -8.30 -5.55 13.67
C MET A 1 -7.08 -5.16 12.87
N THR A 2 -6.04 -5.99 12.80
CA THR A 2 -4.83 -5.70 12.04
C THR A 2 -4.88 -6.40 10.69
N TYR A 3 -4.59 -5.67 9.61
CA TYR A 3 -4.52 -6.18 8.26
C TYR A 3 -3.06 -6.55 7.92
N GLN A 4 -2.87 -7.67 7.22
CA GLN A 4 -1.58 -7.95 6.58
C GLN A 4 -1.55 -7.32 5.20
N ILE A 5 -0.54 -6.48 4.97
CA ILE A 5 -0.21 -5.96 3.65
C ILE A 5 0.87 -6.84 3.05
N ARG A 6 0.68 -7.25 1.80
CA ARG A 6 1.64 -8.02 1.04
C ARG A 6 1.93 -7.29 -0.27
N GLU A 7 3.19 -7.24 -0.64
CA GLU A 7 3.61 -6.77 -1.94
C GLU A 7 3.28 -7.80 -3.03
N LEU A 8 3.02 -7.29 -4.24
CA LEU A 8 2.89 -8.13 -5.42
C LEU A 8 4.29 -8.57 -5.86
N LEU A 9 4.50 -9.87 -5.96
CA LEU A 9 5.67 -10.45 -6.59
C LEU A 9 5.31 -10.92 -7.99
N LEU A 10 6.15 -10.58 -8.97
CA LEU A 10 6.07 -11.09 -10.33
C LEU A 10 6.51 -12.56 -10.39
N ALA A 11 6.26 -13.22 -11.52
CA ALA A 11 6.57 -14.65 -11.68
C ALA A 11 8.07 -14.98 -11.50
N ASN A 12 8.94 -14.00 -11.70
CA ASN A 12 10.39 -14.09 -11.49
C ASN A 12 10.83 -13.72 -10.07
N GLY A 13 9.90 -13.35 -9.18
CA GLY A 13 10.17 -12.94 -7.80
C GLY A 13 10.44 -11.45 -7.62
N ASP A 14 10.44 -10.66 -8.70
CA ASP A 14 10.63 -9.22 -8.60
C ASP A 14 9.44 -8.52 -7.95
N SER A 15 9.76 -7.49 -7.18
CA SER A 15 8.77 -6.61 -6.55
C SER A 15 8.82 -5.23 -7.20
N PRO A 16 7.86 -4.90 -8.08
CA PRO A 16 7.74 -3.55 -8.63
C PRO A 16 7.59 -2.49 -7.54
N PHE A 17 6.93 -2.85 -6.43
CA PHE A 17 6.83 -1.97 -5.26
C PHE A 17 8.20 -1.76 -4.60
N GLY A 18 8.97 -2.84 -4.39
CA GLY A 18 10.29 -2.78 -3.79
C GLY A 18 11.29 -1.97 -4.62
N GLU A 19 11.29 -2.16 -5.95
CA GLU A 19 12.14 -1.39 -6.87
C GLU A 19 11.81 0.10 -6.83
N TRP A 20 10.53 0.44 -6.99
CA TRP A 20 10.09 1.83 -6.91
C TRP A 20 10.37 2.44 -5.53
N PHE A 21 10.06 1.74 -4.44
CA PHE A 21 10.27 2.23 -3.08
C PHE A 21 11.76 2.45 -2.79
N GLY A 22 12.64 1.56 -3.27
CA GLY A 22 14.08 1.70 -3.17
C GLY A 22 14.65 2.91 -3.93
N SER A 23 13.94 3.37 -4.97
CA SER A 23 14.32 4.58 -5.71
C SER A 23 13.95 5.91 -5.01
N LEU A 24 13.16 5.85 -3.92
CA LEU A 24 12.68 7.05 -3.24
C LEU A 24 13.74 7.69 -2.34
N GLU A 25 13.81 9.01 -2.39
CA GLU A 25 14.51 9.82 -1.38
C GLU A 25 13.95 9.55 0.02
N ALA A 26 14.82 9.67 1.04
CA ALA A 26 14.53 9.23 2.41
C ALA A 26 13.21 9.79 2.98
N VAL A 27 12.89 11.06 2.71
CA VAL A 27 11.66 11.72 3.18
C VAL A 27 10.42 11.14 2.50
N ALA A 28 10.50 10.80 1.22
CA ALA A 28 9.39 10.18 0.49
C ALA A 28 9.17 8.73 0.96
N ALA A 29 10.25 7.96 1.10
CA ALA A 29 10.19 6.59 1.63
C ALA A 29 9.56 6.55 3.03
N ALA A 30 9.92 7.49 3.92
CA ALA A 30 9.35 7.59 5.26
C ALA A 30 7.83 7.83 5.23
N LYS A 31 7.35 8.73 4.35
CA LYS A 31 5.91 9.00 4.18
C LYS A 31 5.14 7.76 3.72
N VAL A 32 5.69 7.03 2.73
CA VAL A 32 5.10 5.79 2.24
C VAL A 32 5.04 4.74 3.37
N ARG A 33 6.10 4.61 4.18
CA ARG A 33 6.10 3.66 5.29
C ARG A 33 5.05 3.97 6.35
N VAL A 34 4.85 5.26 6.67
CA VAL A 34 3.78 5.71 7.57
C VAL A 34 2.40 5.38 7.00
N ALA A 35 2.19 5.57 5.70
CA ALA A 35 0.93 5.19 5.05
C ALA A 35 0.66 3.69 5.15
N VAL A 36 1.65 2.84 4.84
CA VAL A 36 1.55 1.38 4.98
C VAL A 36 1.18 0.97 6.41
N SER A 37 1.83 1.57 7.42
CA SER A 37 1.53 1.27 8.83
C SER A 37 0.10 1.64 9.25
N ARG A 38 -0.44 2.74 8.71
CA ARG A 38 -1.84 3.12 8.94
C ARG A 38 -2.81 2.14 8.29
N MET A 39 -2.49 1.69 7.08
CA MET A 39 -3.29 0.69 6.37
C MET A 39 -3.30 -0.66 7.11
N GLU A 40 -2.17 -1.10 7.67
CA GLU A 40 -2.09 -2.31 8.51
C GLU A 40 -2.98 -2.20 9.76
N GLN A 41 -3.20 -0.99 10.28
CA GLN A 41 -4.09 -0.72 11.40
C GLN A 41 -5.56 -0.56 10.99
N GLY A 42 -5.88 -0.65 9.69
CA GLY A 42 -7.23 -0.47 9.16
C GLY A 42 -7.65 0.99 8.99
N ASN A 43 -6.73 1.94 9.12
CA ASN A 43 -7.02 3.36 8.99
C ASN A 43 -6.90 3.79 7.52
N LEU A 44 -7.96 3.54 6.76
CA LEU A 44 -8.06 3.81 5.30
C LEU A 44 -8.90 5.04 4.95
N SER A 45 -9.33 5.82 5.95
CA SER A 45 -10.41 6.82 5.84
C SER A 45 -10.17 7.99 4.89
N ASN A 46 -9.02 8.05 4.21
CA ASN A 46 -8.69 9.07 3.22
C ASN A 46 -8.02 8.47 1.97
N VAL A 47 -8.24 7.17 1.71
CA VAL A 47 -7.77 6.50 0.50
C VAL A 47 -8.82 6.69 -0.59
N GLU A 48 -8.54 7.61 -1.52
CA GLU A 48 -9.31 7.75 -2.75
C GLU A 48 -8.86 6.66 -3.74
N TRP A 49 -9.75 5.73 -4.04
CA TRP A 49 -9.47 4.68 -5.00
C TRP A 49 -9.57 5.24 -6.43
N PHE A 50 -8.53 5.03 -7.23
CA PHE A 50 -8.66 5.21 -8.67
C PHE A 50 -9.67 4.17 -9.21
N ARG A 51 -10.67 4.61 -10.00
CA ARG A 51 -11.69 3.72 -10.57
C ARG A 51 -11.00 2.58 -11.32
N GLY A 52 -11.04 1.38 -10.74
CA GLY A 52 -10.48 0.16 -11.35
C GLY A 52 -9.57 -0.68 -10.46
N ILE A 53 -9.11 -0.19 -9.29
CA ILE A 53 -8.16 -0.94 -8.43
C ILE A 53 -8.72 -1.16 -6.99
N GLY A 54 -9.96 -0.74 -6.70
CA GLY A 54 -10.55 -0.85 -5.35
C GLY A 54 -11.77 -1.77 -5.29
N ALA A 55 -11.69 -2.84 -4.50
CA ALA A 55 -12.87 -3.53 -3.99
C ALA A 55 -13.30 -2.85 -2.67
N GLN A 56 -14.40 -2.11 -2.69
CA GLN A 56 -15.12 -1.74 -1.46
C GLN A 56 -16.45 -2.49 -1.45
N LYS A 57 -16.57 -3.50 -0.57
CA LYS A 57 -17.87 -4.01 -0.14
C LYS A 57 -18.10 -3.53 1.29
N GLY A 58 -19.11 -2.67 1.45
CA GLY A 58 -19.76 -2.44 2.74
C GLY A 58 -19.51 -1.07 3.36
N ALA A 59 -20.33 -0.09 2.99
CA ALA A 59 -20.98 0.76 3.96
C ALA A 59 -22.49 0.59 3.73
N LYS A 60 -23.11 -0.25 4.57
CA LYS A 60 -24.54 -0.14 4.87
C LYS A 60 -24.64 0.68 6.15
#